data_AF-A0A9X8VL26-F1
#
_entry.id   AF-A0A9X8VL26-F1
#
_cell.length_a   1.000
_cell.length_b   1.000
_cell.length_c   1.000
_cell.angle_alpha   90.00
_cell.angle_beta   90.00
_cell.angle_gamma   90.00
#
_symmetry.space_group_name_H-M   'P 1'
#
loop_
_entity.id
_entity.type
_entity.pdbx_description
1 polymer ?
#
loop_
_entity_poly.entity_id
_entity_poly.type
_entity_poly.pdbx_seq_one_letter_code
_entity_poly.pdbx_strand_id
1 'polypeptide(L)'
;LGTHFFTNDMGGNMMMYINLIWAWGHPEVYILVLPVFGVFSEVTATFSRKRLFGYTSLVWATIAITVLSFIVWLHHFFTMGSGANVNAFF
;
A
#
# COMPACT_ATOMS: atom_id res chain seq x y z
N LEU A 1 19.14 -16.20 -21.23
CA LEU A 1 19.23 -16.94 -19.95
C LEU A 1 18.17 -18.02 -19.80
N GLY A 2 16.99 -17.92 -20.44
CA GLY A 2 15.99 -19.00 -20.40
C GLY A 2 15.49 -19.31 -18.98
N THR A 3 15.38 -18.30 -18.12
CA THR A 3 14.96 -18.47 -16.73
C THR A 3 13.45 -18.67 -16.62
N HIS A 4 13.01 -19.53 -15.71
CA HIS A 4 11.62 -19.96 -15.57
C HIS A 4 10.98 -19.51 -14.25
N PHE A 5 11.13 -18.24 -13.87
CA PHE A 5 10.56 -17.74 -12.60
C PHE A 5 9.03 -17.74 -12.60
N PHE A 6 8.41 -17.33 -13.71
CA PHE A 6 6.97 -17.06 -13.81
C PHE A 6 6.31 -17.71 -15.04
N THR A 7 7.03 -18.55 -15.79
CA THR A 7 6.50 -19.26 -16.97
C THR A 7 5.60 -20.43 -16.56
N ASN A 8 4.67 -20.84 -17.42
CA ASN A 8 3.78 -21.97 -17.14
C ASN A 8 4.50 -23.32 -17.19
N ASP A 9 5.50 -23.43 -18.06
CA ASP A 9 6.34 -24.61 -18.18
C ASP A 9 7.61 -24.50 -17.33
N MET A 10 8.27 -25.65 -17.17
CA MET A 10 9.58 -25.78 -16.53
C MET A 10 9.62 -25.34 -15.06
N GLY A 11 8.48 -25.37 -14.36
CA GLY A 11 8.37 -25.16 -12.92
C GLY A 11 8.17 -23.71 -12.45
N GLY A 12 7.90 -22.77 -13.36
CA GLY A 12 7.61 -21.38 -12.99
C GLY A 12 6.22 -21.18 -12.36
N ASN A 13 6.02 -20.02 -11.73
CA ASN A 13 4.77 -19.68 -11.07
C ASN A 13 4.36 -18.22 -11.36
N MET A 14 3.39 -18.02 -12.25
CA MET A 14 2.89 -16.69 -12.61
C MET A 14 2.31 -15.90 -11.43
N MET A 15 1.73 -16.59 -10.44
CA MET A 15 1.09 -15.96 -9.28
C MET A 15 2.11 -15.26 -8.39
N MET A 16 3.35 -15.75 -8.38
CA MET A 16 4.44 -15.15 -7.61
C MET A 16 4.74 -13.73 -8.07
N TYR A 17 4.71 -13.47 -9.39
CA TYR A 17 4.89 -12.12 -9.90
C TYR A 17 3.80 -11.18 -9.41
N ILE A 18 2.54 -11.62 -9.44
CA ILE A 18 1.40 -10.82 -8.98
C ILE A 18 1.52 -10.49 -7.48
N ASN A 19 1.95 -11.45 -6.67
CA ASN A 19 2.24 -11.18 -5.26
C ASN A 19 3.35 -10.14 -5.07
N LEU A 20 4.48 -10.30 -5.78
CA LEU A 20 5.65 -9.42 -5.63
C LEU A 20 5.37 -8.00 -6.12
N ILE A 21 4.72 -7.84 -7.27
CA ILE A 21 4.45 -6.52 -7.83
C ILE A 21 3.48 -5.75 -6.94
N TRP A 22 2.48 -6.40 -6.34
CA TRP A 22 1.56 -5.71 -5.44
C TRP A 22 2.14 -5.44 -4.05
N ALA A 23 3.05 -6.28 -3.57
CA ALA A 23 3.82 -5.99 -2.36
C ALA A 23 4.61 -4.67 -2.48
N TRP A 24 4.99 -4.26 -3.70
CA TRP A 24 5.49 -2.92 -4.00
C TRP A 24 4.38 -1.91 -4.32
N GLY A 25 3.42 -2.29 -5.17
CA GLY A 25 2.45 -1.37 -5.75
C GLY A 25 1.45 -0.82 -4.73
N HIS A 26 1.14 -1.57 -3.67
CA HIS A 26 0.29 -1.05 -2.61
C HIS A 26 1.00 0.00 -1.73
N PRO A 27 2.23 -0.20 -1.27
CA PRO A 27 3.01 0.90 -0.71
C PRO A 27 3.17 2.10 -1.65
N GLU A 28 3.36 1.88 -2.96
CA GLU A 28 3.56 2.97 -3.93
C GLU A 28 2.39 3.97 -3.96
N VAL A 29 1.14 3.50 -3.93
CA VAL A 29 -0.01 4.42 -3.90
C VAL A 29 0.03 5.35 -2.66
N TYR A 30 0.62 4.90 -1.55
CA TYR A 30 0.83 5.75 -0.38
C TYR A 30 2.01 6.71 -0.52
N ILE A 31 3.06 6.33 -1.25
CA ILE A 31 4.16 7.25 -1.62
C ILE A 31 3.61 8.46 -2.36
N LEU A 32 2.60 8.27 -3.22
CA LEU A 32 1.96 9.35 -3.95
C LEU A 32 1.01 10.19 -3.09
N VAL A 33 0.21 9.56 -2.22
CA VAL A 33 -0.85 10.27 -1.48
C VAL A 33 -0.33 11.01 -0.24
N LEU A 34 0.68 10.49 0.46
CA LEU A 34 1.18 11.08 1.70
C LEU A 34 1.71 12.52 1.54
N PRO A 35 2.47 12.87 0.47
CA PRO A 35 2.85 14.25 0.20
C PRO A 35 1.65 15.18 0.01
N VAL A 36 0.61 14.69 -0.68
CA VAL A 36 -0.60 15.47 -0.95
C VAL A 36 -1.37 15.75 0.35
N PHE A 37 -1.42 14.80 1.30
CA PHE A 37 -1.97 15.06 2.63
C PHE A 37 -1.21 16.16 3.40
N GLY A 38 0.12 16.21 3.24
CA GLY A 38 0.93 17.32 3.75
C GLY A 38 0.54 18.67 3.14
N VAL A 39 0.39 18.73 1.81
CA VAL A 39 -0.06 19.96 1.12
C VAL A 39 -1.42 20.42 1.64
N PHE A 40 -2.40 19.51 1.79
CA PHE A 40 -3.72 19.87 2.32
C PHE A 40 -3.65 20.35 3.77
N SER A 41 -2.75 19.81 4.59
CA SER A 41 -2.55 20.27 5.97
C SER A 41 -2.11 21.73 6.03
N GLU A 42 -1.15 22.11 5.19
CA GLU A 42 -0.62 23.48 5.12
C GLU A 42 -1.63 24.46 4.51
N VAL A 43 -2.28 24.08 3.40
CA VAL A 43 -3.31 24.90 2.75
C VAL A 43 -4.47 25.17 3.71
N THR A 44 -4.94 24.13 4.40
CA THR A 44 -6.06 24.26 5.35
C THR A 44 -5.68 25.17 6.52
N ALA A 45 -4.51 25.00 7.12
CA ALA A 45 -4.05 25.85 8.23
C ALA A 45 -3.88 27.31 7.79
N THR A 46 -3.31 27.53 6.60
CA THR A 46 -3.07 28.85 6.02
C THR A 46 -4.37 29.61 5.78
N PHE A 47 -5.30 29.03 5.01
CA PHE A 47 -6.52 29.73 4.61
C PHE A 47 -7.59 29.75 5.71
N SER A 48 -7.52 28.85 6.68
CA SER A 48 -8.36 28.93 7.89
C SER A 48 -7.82 29.92 8.93
N ARG A 49 -6.59 30.42 8.76
CA ARG A 49 -5.87 31.28 9.72
C ARG A 49 -5.87 30.72 11.14
N LYS A 50 -5.77 29.40 11.24
CA LYS A 50 -5.78 28.65 12.50
C LYS A 50 -4.65 27.64 12.47
N ARG A 51 -4.14 27.31 13.65
CA ARG A 51 -3.19 26.21 13.80
C ARG A 51 -3.85 24.90 13.36
N LEU A 52 -3.04 24.02 12.78
CA LEU A 52 -3.48 22.67 12.44
C LEU A 52 -3.90 21.93 13.73
N PHE A 53 -5.18 21.56 13.78
CA PHE A 53 -5.72 20.83 14.91
C PHE A 53 -5.17 19.40 14.91
N GLY A 54 -4.77 18.90 16.09
CA GLY A 54 -4.34 17.51 16.23
C GLY A 54 -3.02 17.18 15.51
N TYR A 55 -2.08 18.12 15.43
CA TYR A 55 -0.77 17.90 14.78
C TYR A 55 -0.10 16.58 15.19
N THR A 56 -0.05 16.28 16.49
CA THR A 56 0.53 15.02 17.01
C THR A 56 -0.22 13.79 16.49
N SER A 57 -1.55 13.84 16.44
CA SER A 57 -2.38 12.78 15.88
C SER A 57 -2.13 12.59 14.37
N LEU A 58 -1.95 13.66 13.61
CA LEU A 58 -1.64 13.58 12.16
C LEU A 58 -0.25 12.96 11.90
N VAL A 59 0.75 13.29 12.73
CA VAL A 59 2.07 12.65 12.66
C VAL A 59 1.97 11.16 12.97
N TRP A 60 1.28 10.78 14.04
CA TRP A 60 1.09 9.36 14.38
C TRP A 60 0.25 8.61 13.33
N ALA A 61 -0.76 9.25 12.74
CA ALA A 61 -1.52 8.68 11.64
C ALA A 61 -0.63 8.42 10.41
N THR A 62 0.26 9.35 10.07
CA THR A 62 1.22 9.19 8.96
C THR A 62 2.17 8.01 9.20
N ILE A 63 2.68 7.86 10.43
CA ILE A 63 3.52 6.73 10.83
C ILE A 63 2.74 5.41 10.75
N ALA A 64 1.51 5.39 11.26
CA ALA A 64 0.65 4.21 11.21
C ALA A 64 0.36 3.79 9.75
N ILE A 65 0.03 4.74 8.87
CA ILE A 65 -0.16 4.48 7.43
C ILE A 65 1.12 3.89 6.82
N THR A 66 2.28 4.46 7.16
CA THR A 66 3.57 3.97 6.65
C THR A 66 3.78 2.50 7.01
N VAL A 67 3.52 2.10 8.26
CA VAL A 67 3.69 0.71 8.69
C VAL A 67 2.61 -0.20 8.07
N LEU A 68 1.34 0.21 8.13
CA LEU A 68 0.21 -0.60 7.66
C LEU A 68 0.19 -0.79 6.15
N SER A 69 0.80 0.12 5.38
CA SER A 69 0.91 0.02 3.92
C SER A 69 1.58 -1.29 3.44
N PHE A 70 2.39 -1.92 4.30
CA PHE A 70 3.10 -3.16 4.01
C PHE A 70 2.33 -4.43 4.38
N ILE A 71 1.08 -4.38 4.86
CA ILE A 71 0.34 -5.58 5.29
C ILE A 71 -1.05 -5.74 4.67
N VAL A 72 -1.31 -5.08 3.55
CA VAL A 72 -2.65 -5.09 2.90
C VAL A 72 -2.61 -5.41 1.40
N TRP A 73 -1.42 -5.61 0.81
CA TRP A 73 -1.26 -5.71 -0.65
C TRP A 73 -2.04 -6.85 -1.31
N LEU A 74 -2.35 -7.91 -0.56
CA LEU A 74 -3.05 -9.10 -1.07
C LEU A 74 -4.47 -8.77 -1.56
N HIS A 75 -5.08 -7.67 -1.10
CA HIS A 75 -6.41 -7.26 -1.54
C HIS A 75 -6.52 -6.99 -3.04
N HIS A 76 -5.40 -6.74 -3.71
CA HIS A 76 -5.39 -6.49 -5.15
C HIS A 76 -5.67 -7.75 -5.97
N PHE A 77 -5.67 -8.92 -5.34
CA PHE A 77 -5.86 -10.19 -6.01
C PHE A 77 -6.68 -11.19 -5.19
N PHE A 78 -7.69 -10.74 -4.44
CA PHE A 78 -8.61 -11.65 -3.72
C PHE A 78 -9.30 -12.70 -4.60
N THR A 79 -9.43 -12.42 -5.91
CA THR A 79 -10.05 -13.34 -6.88
C THR A 79 -9.09 -14.41 -7.42
N MET A 80 -7.86 -14.50 -6.89
CA MET A 80 -6.83 -15.43 -7.35
C MET A 80 -6.76 -16.76 -6.56
N GLY A 81 -7.80 -17.06 -5.77
CA GLY A 81 -8.00 -18.39 -5.16
C GLY A 81 -7.30 -18.61 -3.82
N SER A 82 -6.88 -17.56 -3.13
CA SER A 82 -6.42 -17.62 -1.74
C SER A 82 -7.50 -18.19 -0.81
N GLY A 83 -7.08 -18.86 0.27
CA GLY A 83 -8.00 -19.44 1.26
C GLY A 83 -8.78 -18.37 2.04
N ALA A 84 -9.95 -18.76 2.58
CA ALA A 84 -10.87 -17.83 3.26
C ALA A 84 -10.21 -17.04 4.40
N ASN A 85 -9.38 -17.67 5.23
CA ASN A 85 -8.70 -17.00 6.33
C ASN A 85 -7.67 -15.97 5.86
N VAL A 86 -6.99 -16.24 4.74
CA VAL A 86 -6.02 -15.30 4.16
C VAL A 86 -6.74 -14.06 3.63
N ASN A 87 -7.84 -14.27 2.92
CA ASN A 87 -8.69 -13.17 2.42
C ASN A 87 -9.42 -12.41 3.53
N ALA A 88 -9.58 -12.99 4.72
CA ALA A 88 -10.22 -12.30 5.85
C ALA A 88 -9.22 -11.47 6.67
N PHE A 89 -7.93 -11.83 6.65
CA PHE A 89 -6.89 -11.09 7.35
C PHE A 89 -6.42 -9.85 6.56
N PHE A 90 -6.18 -10.04 5.26
CA PHE A 90 -5.82 -8.97 4.33
C PHE A 90 -7.08 -8.27 3.82
#